data_AF-A0A2S1TZJ2-F1
#
_entry.id   AF-A0A2S1TZJ2-F1
#
_cell.length_a   1.000
_cell.length_b   1.000
_cell.length_c   1.000
_cell.angle_alpha   90.00
_cell.angle_beta   90.00
_cell.angle_gamma   90.00
#
_symmetry.space_group_name_H-M   'P 1'
#
loop_
_entity.id
_entity.type
_entity.pdbx_description
1 polymer ?
#
loop_
_entity_poly.entity_id
_entity_poly.type
_entity_poly.pdbx_seq_one_letter_code
_entity_poly.pdbx_strand_id
1 'polypeptide(L)'
;KNIRNEIMEYLSNRFGGDDLIAEYLLYSLVSRIYSRVDSLPVGKFSLNICNVKSSEQSSEIYKLIQNIVPKSHYLTLEHKKINSKRLAPSMNCIESLEQGIGLVSGELQLSNGTVLVVDETTMQEGKIENTGVMNISILGDLFQNQKITYDFNYHTIDFPADINLIVLSEAKSKLFPCDCIIP
;
A
#
# COMPACT_ATOMS: atom_id res chain seq x y z
N LYS A 1 -0.56 -27.70 -18.78
CA LYS A 1 0.47 -26.71 -18.38
C LYS A 1 0.10 -26.21 -17.00
N ASN A 2 1.04 -26.24 -16.05
CA ASN A 2 0.78 -25.79 -14.70
C ASN A 2 1.16 -24.30 -14.60
N ILE A 3 0.21 -23.41 -14.90
CA ILE A 3 0.40 -21.95 -14.95
C ILE A 3 0.99 -21.42 -13.64
N ARG A 4 0.58 -22.00 -12.51
CA ARG A 4 1.16 -21.65 -11.21
C ARG A 4 2.67 -21.87 -11.19
N ASN A 5 3.15 -23.00 -11.68
CA ASN A 5 4.58 -23.31 -11.68
C ASN A 5 5.36 -22.36 -12.60
N GLU A 6 4.79 -21.98 -13.75
CA GLU A 6 5.41 -21.01 -14.67
C GLU A 6 5.53 -19.62 -14.01
N ILE A 7 4.51 -19.17 -13.28
CA ILE A 7 4.54 -17.91 -12.52
C ILE A 7 5.53 -17.99 -11.35
N MET A 8 5.54 -19.11 -10.63
CA MET A 8 6.47 -19.37 -9.53
C MET A 8 7.92 -19.32 -10.00
N GLU A 9 8.24 -19.99 -11.11
CA GLU A 9 9.58 -19.97 -11.71
C GLU A 9 9.95 -18.55 -12.17
N TYR A 10 9.01 -17.82 -12.78
CA TYR A 10 9.23 -16.42 -13.19
C TYR A 10 9.54 -15.50 -11.99
N LEU A 11 8.79 -15.63 -10.90
CA LEU A 11 8.98 -14.85 -9.67
C LEU A 11 10.28 -15.26 -8.95
N SER A 12 10.49 -16.54 -8.71
CA SER A 12 11.65 -17.08 -7.99
C SER A 12 12.96 -16.66 -8.65
N ASN A 13 13.04 -16.74 -9.99
CA ASN A 13 14.20 -16.27 -10.75
C ASN A 13 14.54 -14.78 -10.53
N ARG A 14 13.58 -13.95 -10.16
CA ARG A 14 13.80 -12.52 -9.84
C ARG A 14 14.28 -12.30 -8.42
N PHE A 15 14.03 -13.25 -7.52
CA PHE A 15 14.52 -13.27 -6.15
C PHE A 15 15.71 -14.24 -5.97
N GLY A 16 16.49 -14.48 -7.02
CA GLY A 16 17.70 -15.30 -6.94
C GLY A 16 17.45 -16.79 -6.71
N GLY A 17 16.27 -17.29 -7.06
CA GLY A 17 15.85 -18.68 -6.84
C GLY A 17 15.12 -18.91 -5.52
N ASP A 18 14.72 -17.84 -4.81
CA ASP A 18 13.94 -17.96 -3.58
C ASP A 18 12.46 -18.26 -3.89
N ASP A 19 12.12 -19.55 -3.81
CA ASP A 19 10.75 -20.04 -4.01
C ASP A 19 9.79 -19.58 -2.90
N LEU A 20 10.28 -19.27 -1.70
CA LEU A 20 9.44 -18.87 -0.58
C LEU A 20 8.89 -17.47 -0.80
N ILE A 21 9.75 -16.51 -1.13
CA ILE A 21 9.33 -15.12 -1.46
C ILE A 21 8.35 -15.15 -2.64
N ALA A 22 8.66 -15.94 -3.67
CA ALA A 22 7.80 -16.10 -4.85
C ALA A 22 6.39 -16.60 -4.48
N GLU A 23 6.31 -17.59 -3.59
CA GLU A 23 5.04 -18.22 -3.21
C GLU A 23 4.15 -17.26 -2.41
N TYR A 24 4.71 -16.57 -1.44
CA TYR A 24 3.97 -15.61 -0.64
C TYR A 24 3.63 -14.32 -1.38
N LEU A 25 4.49 -13.88 -2.30
CA LEU A 25 4.15 -12.81 -3.22
C LEU A 25 2.95 -13.23 -4.06
N LEU A 26 2.96 -14.44 -4.63
CA LEU A 26 1.81 -14.96 -5.38
C LEU A 26 0.54 -15.00 -4.52
N TYR A 27 0.62 -15.44 -3.26
CA TYR A 27 -0.52 -15.39 -2.33
C TYR A 27 -1.05 -13.97 -2.10
N SER A 28 -0.17 -12.99 -1.93
CA SER A 28 -0.56 -11.58 -1.82
C SER A 28 -1.25 -11.07 -3.09
N LEU A 29 -0.75 -11.41 -4.27
CA LEU A 29 -1.31 -10.96 -5.55
C LEU A 29 -2.69 -11.58 -5.86
N VAL A 30 -2.97 -12.81 -5.39
CA VAL A 30 -4.28 -13.47 -5.61
C VAL A 30 -5.26 -13.29 -4.46
N SER A 31 -4.80 -12.81 -3.30
CA SER A 31 -5.67 -12.53 -2.15
C SER A 31 -6.74 -11.50 -2.49
N ARG A 32 -7.94 -11.67 -1.92
CA ARG A 32 -9.11 -10.80 -2.14
C ARG A 32 -10.02 -10.83 -0.93
N ILE A 33 -10.61 -9.69 -0.61
CA ILE A 33 -11.65 -9.62 0.41
C ILE A 33 -12.94 -10.18 -0.19
N TYR A 34 -13.34 -11.38 0.23
CA TYR A 34 -14.57 -12.01 -0.27
C TYR A 34 -15.76 -11.84 0.67
N SER A 35 -15.53 -11.43 1.92
CA SER A 35 -16.58 -11.18 2.91
C SER A 35 -16.14 -10.17 3.95
N ARG A 36 -17.12 -9.49 4.56
CA ARG A 36 -16.93 -8.63 5.73
C ARG A 36 -17.91 -9.04 6.82
N VAL A 37 -17.39 -9.44 7.98
CA VAL A 37 -18.20 -9.81 9.16
C VAL A 37 -17.98 -8.72 10.20
N ASP A 38 -19.02 -8.00 10.59
CA ASP A 38 -18.94 -6.87 11.52
C ASP A 38 -17.84 -5.84 11.15
N SER A 39 -17.74 -5.54 9.85
CA SER A 39 -16.72 -4.67 9.23
C SER A 39 -15.31 -5.26 9.12
N LEU A 40 -15.02 -6.42 9.72
CA LEU A 40 -13.73 -7.09 9.59
C LEU A 40 -13.54 -7.68 8.18
N PRO A 41 -12.49 -7.28 7.43
CA PRO A 41 -12.23 -7.83 6.10
C PRO A 41 -11.67 -9.26 6.18
N VAL A 42 -12.37 -10.23 5.58
CA VAL A 42 -11.94 -11.63 5.49
C VAL A 42 -11.38 -11.92 4.09
N GLY A 43 -10.18 -12.49 4.05
CA GLY A 43 -9.50 -12.87 2.80
C GLY A 43 -8.39 -11.92 2.33
N LYS A 44 -8.15 -10.82 3.06
CA LYS A 44 -6.97 -9.98 2.84
C LYS A 44 -5.68 -10.73 3.21
N PHE A 45 -4.60 -10.47 2.48
CA PHE A 45 -3.26 -10.94 2.85
C PHE A 45 -2.23 -9.85 2.57
N SER A 46 -1.85 -9.14 3.62
CA SER A 46 -0.81 -8.11 3.57
C SER A 46 0.58 -8.72 3.78
N LEU A 47 1.52 -8.38 2.90
CA LEU A 47 2.87 -8.95 2.88
C LEU A 47 3.90 -7.86 3.12
N ASN A 48 4.87 -8.11 4.00
CA ASN A 48 6.08 -7.30 4.10
C ASN A 48 7.28 -8.08 3.58
N ILE A 49 7.94 -7.56 2.54
CA ILE A 49 9.23 -8.04 2.03
C ILE A 49 10.32 -7.15 2.65
N CYS A 50 11.11 -7.74 3.54
CA CYS A 50 12.20 -7.07 4.26
C CYS A 50 13.52 -7.16 3.49
N ASN A 51 14.59 -6.59 4.06
CA ASN A 51 15.95 -6.64 3.52
C ASN A 51 16.06 -6.02 2.12
N VAL A 52 15.13 -5.12 1.78
CA VAL A 52 15.20 -4.30 0.57
C VAL A 52 16.10 -3.12 0.89
N LYS A 53 17.33 -3.13 0.36
CA LYS A 53 18.41 -2.24 0.83
C LYS A 53 18.44 -0.87 0.17
N SER A 54 17.70 -0.69 -0.92
CA SER A 54 17.70 0.55 -1.66
C SER A 54 16.40 0.78 -2.42
N SER A 55 16.10 2.05 -2.69
CA SER A 55 14.93 2.44 -3.48
C SER A 55 14.97 1.89 -4.91
N GLU A 56 16.16 1.65 -5.49
CA GLU A 56 16.29 1.01 -6.80
C GLU A 56 15.79 -0.43 -6.75
N GLN A 57 16.14 -1.17 -5.69
CA GLN A 57 15.65 -2.54 -5.49
C GLN A 57 14.12 -2.54 -5.29
N SER A 58 13.59 -1.59 -4.50
CA SER A 58 12.14 -1.42 -4.35
C SER A 58 11.45 -1.15 -5.70
N SER A 59 12.05 -0.31 -6.54
CA SER A 59 11.53 0.02 -7.88
C SER A 59 11.55 -1.19 -8.82
N GLU A 60 12.61 -2.01 -8.80
CA GLU A 60 12.69 -3.23 -9.60
C GLU A 60 11.63 -4.26 -9.18
N ILE A 61 11.41 -4.44 -7.87
CA ILE A 61 10.34 -5.30 -7.33
C ILE A 61 8.97 -4.76 -7.76
N TYR A 62 8.76 -3.45 -7.70
CA TYR A 62 7.51 -2.84 -8.15
C TYR A 62 7.27 -3.06 -9.65
N LYS A 63 8.29 -2.89 -10.51
CA LYS A 63 8.19 -3.16 -11.95
C LYS A 63 7.84 -4.63 -12.22
N LEU A 64 8.39 -5.56 -11.45
CA LEU A 64 8.04 -6.97 -11.54
C LEU A 64 6.55 -7.18 -11.27
N ILE A 65 6.03 -6.60 -10.19
CA ILE A 65 4.60 -6.68 -9.82
C ILE A 65 3.74 -6.07 -10.93
N GLN A 66 4.11 -4.90 -11.44
CA GLN A 66 3.40 -4.18 -12.50
C GLN A 66 3.28 -5.00 -13.80
N ASN A 67 4.25 -5.89 -14.09
CA ASN A 67 4.19 -6.77 -15.27
C ASN A 67 3.21 -7.94 -15.10
N ILE A 68 2.81 -8.26 -13.87
CA ILE A 68 1.94 -9.40 -13.55
C ILE A 68 0.50 -8.95 -13.33
N VAL A 69 0.30 -7.82 -12.65
CA VAL A 69 -1.04 -7.36 -12.25
C VAL A 69 -1.55 -6.25 -13.17
N PRO A 70 -2.87 -6.19 -13.41
CA PRO A 70 -3.45 -5.16 -14.26
C PRO A 70 -3.45 -3.76 -13.63
N LYS A 71 -3.40 -3.68 -12.29
CA LYS A 71 -3.53 -2.44 -11.52
C LYS A 71 -2.56 -2.48 -10.35
N SER A 72 -1.61 -1.56 -10.34
CA SER A 72 -0.66 -1.38 -9.25
C SER A 72 -0.42 0.10 -8.99
N HIS A 73 -0.06 0.43 -7.75
CA HIS A 73 0.30 1.78 -7.35
C HIS A 73 1.53 1.75 -6.44
N TYR A 74 2.50 2.63 -6.70
CA TYR A 74 3.74 2.74 -5.92
C TYR A 74 3.70 3.97 -5.00
N LEU A 75 3.78 3.74 -3.70
CA LEU A 75 3.75 4.80 -2.68
C LEU A 75 5.06 4.82 -1.90
N THR A 76 5.89 5.82 -2.14
CA THR A 76 7.07 6.10 -1.31
C THR A 76 6.68 6.83 -0.03
N LEU A 77 7.32 6.47 1.09
CA LEU A 77 7.16 7.16 2.37
C LEU A 77 8.21 8.27 2.57
N GLU A 78 8.64 8.91 1.48
CA GLU A 78 9.52 10.06 1.54
C GLU A 78 8.94 11.15 2.44
N HIS A 79 9.79 11.69 3.32
CA HIS A 79 9.38 12.67 4.33
C HIS A 79 8.69 13.91 3.71
N LYS A 80 9.14 14.36 2.54
CA LYS A 80 8.51 15.47 1.82
C LYS A 80 7.13 15.09 1.29
N LYS A 81 6.96 13.87 0.75
CA LYS A 81 5.70 13.41 0.17
C LYS A 81 4.64 13.22 1.26
N ILE A 82 5.00 12.53 2.34
CA ILE A 82 4.06 12.20 3.43
C ILE A 82 3.56 13.43 4.18
N ASN A 83 4.35 14.51 4.26
CA ASN A 83 3.97 15.73 4.95
C ASN A 83 3.28 16.77 4.05
N SER A 84 3.50 16.73 2.73
CA SER A 84 3.02 17.78 1.82
C SER A 84 1.59 17.57 1.32
N LYS A 85 1.14 16.33 1.14
CA LYS A 85 -0.19 16.04 0.57
C LYS A 85 -0.95 15.04 1.41
N ARG A 86 -2.28 15.21 1.51
CA ARG A 86 -3.16 14.21 2.11
C ARG A 86 -3.26 12.99 1.19
N LEU A 87 -3.15 11.81 1.77
CA LEU A 87 -3.26 10.54 1.06
C LEU A 87 -4.73 10.10 0.89
N ALA A 88 -5.61 10.43 1.84
CA ALA A 88 -7.05 10.26 1.69
C ALA A 88 -7.71 11.53 1.13
N PRO A 89 -8.89 11.40 0.49
CA PRO A 89 -9.66 12.55 0.06
C PRO A 89 -10.07 13.46 1.23
N SER A 90 -10.00 14.77 0.99
CA SER A 90 -10.35 15.79 1.98
C SER A 90 -11.12 16.94 1.34
N MET A 91 -12.13 17.46 2.04
CA MET A 91 -12.90 18.62 1.59
C MET A 91 -12.05 19.88 1.66
N ASN A 92 -11.88 20.56 0.53
CA ASN A 92 -11.37 21.92 0.50
C ASN A 92 -12.54 22.90 0.61
N CYS A 93 -12.60 23.64 1.72
CA CYS A 93 -13.58 24.71 1.92
C CYS A 93 -13.03 26.10 1.58
N ILE A 94 -11.75 26.22 1.22
CA ILE A 94 -11.10 27.50 0.93
C ILE A 94 -10.99 27.65 -0.58
N GLU A 95 -11.70 28.63 -1.13
CA GLU A 95 -11.56 28.98 -2.54
C GLU A 95 -10.19 29.63 -2.77
N SER A 96 -9.34 28.97 -3.55
CA SER A 96 -8.04 29.49 -3.98
C SER A 96 -7.94 29.43 -5.50
N LEU A 97 -7.06 30.25 -6.08
CA LEU A 97 -6.87 30.30 -7.54
C LEU A 97 -6.42 28.95 -8.14
N GLU A 98 -5.82 28.07 -7.34
CA GLU A 98 -5.32 26.76 -7.76
C GLU A 98 -6.27 25.60 -7.42
N GLN A 99 -7.17 25.79 -6.46
CA GLN A 99 -8.09 24.75 -5.96
C GLN A 99 -9.45 25.36 -5.64
N GLY A 100 -10.49 24.89 -6.33
CA GLY A 100 -11.88 25.25 -6.05
C GLY A 100 -12.40 24.67 -4.73
N ILE A 101 -13.58 25.12 -4.32
CA ILE A 101 -14.31 24.52 -3.20
C ILE A 101 -14.82 23.14 -3.61
N GLY A 102 -14.53 22.11 -2.82
CA GLY A 102 -15.00 20.76 -3.08
C GLY A 102 -14.07 19.67 -2.55
N LEU A 103 -14.44 18.42 -2.80
CA LEU A 103 -13.65 17.26 -2.38
C LEU A 103 -12.38 17.16 -3.23
N VAL A 104 -11.22 17.22 -2.59
CA VAL A 104 -9.92 17.00 -3.22
C VAL A 104 -9.58 15.52 -3.10
N SER A 105 -9.28 14.88 -4.23
CA SER A 105 -8.86 13.47 -4.26
C SER A 105 -7.51 13.26 -3.61
N GLY A 106 -7.42 12.20 -2.82
CA GLY A 106 -6.16 11.69 -2.27
C GLY A 106 -5.60 10.55 -3.13
N GLU A 107 -4.30 10.29 -2.99
CA GLU A 107 -3.59 9.24 -3.73
C GLU A 107 -4.09 7.82 -3.41
N LEU A 108 -4.70 7.59 -2.24
CA LEU A 108 -5.24 6.29 -1.84
C LEU A 108 -6.65 6.02 -2.38
N GLN A 109 -7.24 6.91 -3.19
CA GLN A 109 -8.52 6.69 -3.86
C GLN A 109 -8.37 5.69 -5.04
N LEU A 110 -7.91 4.47 -4.72
CA LEU A 110 -7.60 3.40 -5.66
C LEU A 110 -8.82 2.50 -5.88
N SER A 111 -8.90 1.92 -7.07
CA SER A 111 -9.97 0.97 -7.41
C SER A 111 -9.75 -0.41 -6.77
N ASN A 112 -10.84 -1.17 -6.56
CA ASN A 112 -10.77 -2.51 -5.95
C ASN A 112 -9.84 -3.48 -6.70
N GLY A 113 -9.06 -4.28 -5.99
CA GLY A 113 -8.06 -5.21 -6.52
C GLY A 113 -6.79 -4.53 -7.05
N THR A 114 -6.54 -3.26 -6.70
CA THR A 114 -5.25 -2.61 -6.98
C THR A 114 -4.21 -3.14 -5.99
N VAL A 115 -3.01 -3.44 -6.48
CA VAL A 115 -1.86 -3.75 -5.62
C VAL A 115 -1.16 -2.46 -5.23
N LEU A 116 -1.25 -2.09 -3.95
CA LEU A 116 -0.52 -0.95 -3.39
C LEU A 116 0.79 -1.44 -2.79
N VAL A 117 1.90 -0.99 -3.37
CA VAL A 117 3.25 -1.24 -2.88
C VAL A 117 3.72 0.00 -2.11
N VAL A 118 3.92 -0.15 -0.81
CA VAL A 118 4.41 0.88 0.09
C VAL A 118 5.91 0.69 0.29
N ASP A 119 6.69 1.70 -0.08
CA ASP A 119 8.15 1.69 0.01
C ASP A 119 8.64 2.47 1.22
N GLU A 120 9.03 1.75 2.27
CA GLU A 120 9.61 2.31 3.50
C GLU A 120 11.11 2.61 3.36
N THR A 121 11.80 2.13 2.32
CA THR A 121 13.26 2.34 2.16
C THR A 121 13.63 3.80 1.93
N THR A 122 12.67 4.61 1.47
CA THR A 122 12.83 6.05 1.27
C THR A 122 12.55 6.87 2.53
N MET A 123 12.15 6.22 3.63
CA MET A 123 11.84 6.90 4.88
C MET A 123 13.13 7.32 5.58
N GLN A 124 13.26 8.62 5.80
CA GLN A 124 14.42 9.21 6.48
C GLN A 124 14.06 9.61 7.91
N GLU A 125 15.06 9.64 8.79
CA GLU A 125 14.91 10.22 10.13
C GLU A 125 14.48 11.69 10.01
N GLY A 126 13.38 12.05 10.65
CA GLY A 126 12.80 13.37 10.53
C GLY A 126 11.53 13.53 11.36
N LYS A 127 11.10 14.78 11.54
CA LYS A 127 9.86 15.09 12.27
C LYS A 127 8.66 14.96 11.34
N ILE A 128 7.89 13.91 11.53
CA ILE A 128 6.60 13.73 10.87
C ILE A 128 5.64 14.80 11.40
N GLU A 129 5.14 15.64 10.50
CA GLU A 129 4.17 16.68 10.83
C GLU A 129 2.76 16.09 10.99
N ASN A 130 1.81 16.91 11.44
CA ASN A 130 0.43 16.47 11.65
C ASN A 130 -0.18 15.82 10.40
N THR A 131 0.15 16.33 9.20
CA THR A 131 -0.25 15.73 7.91
C THR A 131 0.31 14.32 7.75
N GLY A 132 1.60 14.13 8.03
CA GLY A 132 2.25 12.83 7.92
C GLY A 132 1.72 11.82 8.94
N VAL A 133 1.45 12.25 10.17
CA VAL A 133 0.84 11.40 11.20
C VAL A 133 -0.56 10.94 10.76
N MET A 134 -1.36 11.85 10.21
CA MET A 134 -2.69 11.52 9.68
C MET A 134 -2.58 10.53 8.51
N ASN A 135 -1.64 10.76 7.58
CA ASN A 135 -1.42 9.87 6.44
C ASN A 135 -0.98 8.45 6.87
N ILE A 136 -0.06 8.35 7.83
CA ILE A 136 0.36 7.06 8.39
C ILE A 136 -0.80 6.37 9.12
N SER A 137 -1.62 7.13 9.85
CA SER A 137 -2.81 6.59 10.52
C SER A 137 -3.81 6.02 9.51
N ILE A 138 -4.07 6.74 8.41
CA ILE A 138 -4.95 6.27 7.33
C ILE A 138 -4.41 5.00 6.69
N LEU A 139 -3.09 4.94 6.42
CA LEU A 139 -2.46 3.72 5.91
C LEU A 139 -2.61 2.58 6.92
N GLY A 140 -2.34 2.80 8.20
CA GLY A 140 -2.51 1.77 9.24
C GLY A 140 -3.93 1.21 9.28
N ASP A 141 -4.93 2.08 9.18
CA ASP A 141 -6.34 1.68 9.11
C ASP A 141 -6.67 0.91 7.81
N LEU A 142 -6.06 1.27 6.68
CA LEU A 142 -6.15 0.52 5.43
C LEU A 142 -5.57 -0.90 5.58
N PHE A 143 -4.43 -1.06 6.25
CA PHE A 143 -3.81 -2.37 6.54
C PHE A 143 -4.68 -3.26 7.44
N GLN A 144 -5.29 -2.68 8.46
CA GLN A 144 -6.09 -3.42 9.44
C GLN A 144 -7.52 -3.69 8.95
N ASN A 145 -8.22 -2.63 8.54
CA ASN A 145 -9.66 -2.62 8.36
C ASN A 145 -10.10 -2.55 6.89
N GLN A 146 -9.15 -2.33 5.97
CA GLN A 146 -9.41 -2.21 4.53
C GLN A 146 -10.50 -1.16 4.27
N LYS A 147 -10.29 0.04 4.82
CA LYS A 147 -11.15 1.20 4.65
C LYS A 147 -10.29 2.45 4.55
N ILE A 148 -10.87 3.52 4.01
CA ILE A 148 -10.24 4.83 3.89
C ILE A 148 -11.21 5.85 4.44
N THR A 149 -10.78 6.55 5.49
CA THR A 149 -11.53 7.63 6.12
C THR A 149 -11.38 8.92 5.32
N TYR A 150 -12.49 9.45 4.81
CA TYR A 150 -12.53 10.71 4.08
C TYR A 150 -12.82 11.85 5.05
N ASP A 151 -12.10 12.95 4.91
CA ASP A 151 -12.22 14.10 5.80
C ASP A 151 -13.10 15.20 5.17
N PHE A 152 -14.27 15.47 5.75
CA PHE A 152 -15.17 16.55 5.33
C PHE A 152 -15.06 17.79 6.24
N ASN A 153 -13.92 17.97 6.92
CA ASN A 153 -13.59 19.01 7.90
C ASN A 153 -14.38 18.97 9.21
N TYR A 154 -15.69 18.77 9.14
CA TYR A 154 -16.59 18.74 10.30
C TYR A 154 -16.98 17.34 10.72
N HIS A 155 -16.84 16.38 9.81
CA HIS A 155 -17.10 14.97 10.04
C HIS A 155 -16.22 14.13 9.13
N THR A 156 -16.07 12.86 9.46
CA THR A 156 -15.38 11.88 8.64
C THR A 156 -16.34 10.80 8.20
N ILE A 157 -16.09 10.23 7.02
CA ILE A 157 -16.86 9.09 6.50
C ILE A 157 -15.90 7.99 6.09
N ASP A 158 -16.13 6.78 6.57
CA ASP A 158 -15.33 5.61 6.23
C ASP A 158 -15.86 4.94 4.96
N PHE A 159 -14.99 4.79 3.96
CA PHE A 159 -15.29 4.06 2.73
C PHE A 159 -14.56 2.72 2.72
N PRO A 160 -15.25 1.59 2.47
CA PRO A 160 -14.58 0.30 2.35
C PRO A 160 -13.68 0.28 1.12
N ALA A 161 -12.48 -0.29 1.28
CA ALA A 161 -11.49 -0.49 0.23
C ALA A 161 -11.21 -1.98 0.05
N ASP A 162 -10.78 -2.40 -1.14
CA ASP A 162 -10.33 -3.77 -1.40
C ASP A 162 -9.00 -3.66 -2.14
N ILE A 163 -7.91 -3.54 -1.38
CA ILE A 163 -6.57 -3.22 -1.88
C ILE A 163 -5.61 -4.27 -1.37
N ASN A 164 -4.82 -4.84 -2.29
CA ASN A 164 -3.77 -5.80 -1.96
C ASN A 164 -2.55 -5.01 -1.50
N LEU A 165 -2.08 -5.26 -0.27
CA LEU A 165 -1.06 -4.43 0.37
C LEU A 165 0.26 -5.16 0.45
N ILE A 166 1.30 -4.54 -0.09
CA ILE A 166 2.69 -5.04 -0.01
C ILE A 166 3.56 -3.92 0.56
N VAL A 167 4.39 -4.22 1.55
CA VAL A 167 5.39 -3.32 2.12
C VAL A 167 6.77 -3.78 1.70
N LEU A 168 7.60 -2.85 1.25
CA LEU A 168 9.02 -3.06 0.99
C LEU A 168 9.81 -2.28 2.05
N SER A 169 10.67 -2.96 2.79
CA SER A 169 11.37 -2.37 3.93
C SER A 169 12.78 -2.91 4.10
N GLU A 170 13.68 -2.10 4.67
CA GLU A 170 15.05 -2.55 5.00
C GLU A 170 15.03 -3.59 6.12
N ALA A 171 14.16 -3.40 7.10
CA ALA A 171 13.92 -4.29 8.22
C ALA A 171 12.42 -4.43 8.46
N LYS A 172 11.99 -5.39 9.28
CA LYS A 172 10.57 -5.59 9.63
C LYS A 172 9.86 -4.26 9.91
N SER A 173 8.86 -3.94 9.09
CA SER A 173 8.01 -2.76 9.26
C SER A 173 7.40 -2.75 10.65
N LYS A 174 7.55 -1.61 11.32
CA LYS A 174 6.92 -1.31 12.61
C LYS A 174 5.70 -0.40 12.46
N LEU A 175 5.53 0.19 11.27
CA LEU A 175 4.46 1.14 10.99
C LEU A 175 3.16 0.43 10.66
N PHE A 176 3.24 -0.65 9.88
CA PHE A 176 2.07 -1.35 9.38
C PHE A 176 2.01 -2.79 9.87
N PRO A 177 0.88 -3.23 10.44
CA PRO A 177 0.68 -4.62 10.81
C PRO A 177 0.44 -5.45 9.54
N CYS A 178 1.46 -6.19 9.11
CA CYS A 178 1.36 -7.12 8.00
C CYS A 178 1.03 -8.53 8.49
N ASP A 179 0.25 -9.27 7.70
CA ASP A 179 -0.17 -10.65 8.01
C ASP A 179 1.01 -11.64 7.86
N CYS A 180 1.95 -11.34 6.96
CA CYS A 180 3.18 -12.12 6.78
C CYS A 180 4.39 -11.20 6.54
N ILE A 181 5.56 -11.66 7.00
CA ILE A 181 6.83 -10.95 6.87
C ILE A 181 7.89 -11.94 6.39
N ILE A 182 8.61 -11.58 5.32
CA ILE A 182 9.62 -12.43 4.69
C ILE A 182 10.88 -11.59 4.42
N PRO A 183 12.07 -12.10 4.77
CA PRO A 183 13.35 -11.41 4.53
C PRO A 183 13.84 -11.45 3.08
#